data_AF-A0A068RXH3-F1
#
_entry.id   AF-A0A068RXH3-F1
#
_cell.length_a   1.000
_cell.length_b   1.000
_cell.length_c   1.000
_cell.angle_alpha   90.00
_cell.angle_beta   90.00
_cell.angle_gamma   90.00
#
_symmetry.space_group_name_H-M   'P 1'
#
loop_
_entity.id
_entity.type
_entity.pdbx_description
1 polymer ?
#
loop_
_entity_poly.entity_id
_entity_poly.type
_entity_poly.pdbx_seq_one_letter_code
_entity_poly.pdbx_strand_id
1 'polypeptide(L)'
;MMKRGVVHIFKYPRNGVNDLGRGGRLCYEVDGSEPYPAHLVSLCDNVHSLETHNYNPDSGGFCMLGQLSALRRMRIAGIAPPDRSIFLYSFSRIGASLHDVEMLLIGGTMLNVRDIMERCPHLSRLVTFDVTSADLLSALHPYPYLMRPIPSLATLELDAVADPVTHQQVLSLLQHYPSLQTLTLYPCYDSRFLPFLHQHYPSLQLLIINTQTSMLVPPQPLQHKVNRHGLRSIYVQDENTLAYNIDDIHQCMITHCATLESATVIVGTLNEYPDPPPAIQLPQLCHLCFPLSEPHVCTDITWMVDTVSCTST
;
A
#
# COMPACT_ATOMS: atom_id res chain seq x y z
N MET A 1 -24.00 14.67 30.11
CA MET A 1 -23.10 14.89 28.94
C MET A 1 -21.68 14.55 29.35
N MET A 2 -21.22 13.33 29.06
CA MET A 2 -19.82 12.94 29.32
C MET A 2 -18.94 13.45 28.18
N LYS A 3 -18.04 14.40 28.47
CA LYS A 3 -16.94 14.79 27.59
C LYS A 3 -15.85 13.72 27.72
N ARG A 4 -15.60 12.94 26.66
CA ARG A 4 -14.53 11.93 26.59
C ARG A 4 -13.22 12.62 26.21
N GLY A 5 -12.27 12.65 27.17
CA GLY A 5 -10.92 13.18 27.03
C GLY A 5 -9.90 12.06 26.73
N VAL A 6 -8.80 12.46 26.11
CA VAL A 6 -7.75 11.65 25.50
C VAL A 6 -6.81 11.03 26.55
N VAL A 7 -6.30 9.82 26.28
CA VAL A 7 -5.25 9.18 27.09
C VAL A 7 -3.97 9.04 26.26
N HIS A 8 -2.88 9.61 26.77
CA HIS A 8 -1.50 9.43 26.31
C HIS A 8 -0.73 8.57 27.31
N ILE A 9 0.04 7.59 26.84
CA ILE A 9 1.09 6.97 27.65
C ILE A 9 2.36 6.90 26.79
N PHE A 10 3.31 7.80 27.08
CA PHE A 10 4.67 7.80 26.55
C PHE A 10 5.59 7.08 27.55
N LYS A 11 6.59 6.33 27.06
CA LYS A 11 7.79 6.03 27.87
C LYS A 11 9.02 6.84 27.43
N TYR A 12 9.00 7.47 26.24
CA TYR A 12 9.92 8.56 25.85
C TYR A 12 9.23 9.53 24.86
N PRO A 13 9.44 10.85 24.94
CA PRO A 13 8.97 11.76 23.90
C PRO A 13 9.88 11.68 22.67
N ARG A 14 9.35 11.25 21.53
CA ARG A 14 9.93 11.61 20.22
C ARG A 14 9.53 13.07 19.94
N ASN A 15 10.53 13.92 19.76
CA ASN A 15 10.46 15.38 19.61
C ASN A 15 9.14 15.95 19.04
N GLY A 16 8.39 16.67 19.89
CA GLY A 16 7.86 17.99 19.52
C GLY A 16 6.53 18.11 18.76
N VAL A 17 5.51 17.27 19.01
CA VAL A 17 4.15 17.54 18.48
C VAL A 17 3.10 17.52 19.60
N ASN A 18 2.71 18.72 20.03
CA ASN A 18 1.58 18.96 20.93
C ASN A 18 0.31 19.20 20.11
N ASP A 19 -0.42 18.15 19.73
CA ASP A 19 -1.78 18.30 19.20
C ASP A 19 -2.67 17.14 19.63
N LEU A 20 -3.16 17.22 20.87
CA LEU A 20 -3.74 16.09 21.60
C LEU A 20 -4.98 16.54 22.38
N GLY A 21 -6.18 16.20 21.89
CA GLY A 21 -7.39 16.53 22.66
C GLY A 21 -8.77 16.09 22.15
N ARG A 22 -8.97 15.67 20.90
CA ARG A 22 -10.34 15.35 20.41
C ARG A 22 -10.53 14.10 19.55
N GLY A 23 -9.47 13.30 19.32
CA GLY A 23 -9.51 12.22 18.32
C GLY A 23 -9.61 10.78 18.83
N GLY A 24 -9.59 10.51 20.15
CA GLY A 24 -9.62 9.13 20.65
C GLY A 24 -8.46 8.23 20.16
N ARG A 25 -7.27 8.83 19.98
CA ARG A 25 -6.04 8.13 19.57
C ARG A 25 -5.27 7.70 20.81
N LEU A 26 -4.93 6.41 20.90
CA LEU A 26 -4.03 5.86 21.90
C LEU A 26 -2.75 5.42 21.20
N CYS A 27 -1.63 6.06 21.52
CA CYS A 27 -0.31 5.59 21.11
C CYS A 27 0.31 4.89 22.32
N TYR A 28 0.71 3.63 22.15
CA TYR A 28 1.29 2.83 23.23
C TYR A 28 2.55 2.12 22.73
N GLU A 29 3.70 2.66 23.11
CA GLU A 29 4.99 2.06 22.79
C GLU A 29 5.34 1.05 23.89
N VAL A 30 5.38 -0.23 23.50
CA VAL A 30 5.86 -1.30 24.38
C VAL A 30 7.32 -1.54 24.04
N ASP A 31 8.19 -1.22 24.98
CA ASP A 31 9.51 -1.84 24.96
C ASP A 31 9.28 -3.31 25.29
N GLY A 32 9.57 -4.22 24.35
CA GLY A 32 9.11 -5.63 24.30
C GLY A 32 9.46 -6.53 25.51
N SER A 33 9.93 -5.93 26.61
CA SER A 33 10.20 -6.52 27.91
C SER A 33 9.01 -6.50 28.89
N GLU A 34 7.98 -5.66 28.68
CA GLU A 34 6.83 -5.56 29.61
C GLU A 34 5.55 -6.19 29.02
N PRO A 35 4.79 -6.99 29.81
CA PRO A 35 3.50 -7.52 29.37
C PRO A 35 2.50 -6.37 29.15
N TYR A 36 1.60 -6.58 28.18
CA TYR A 36 0.54 -5.63 27.85
C TYR A 36 -0.23 -5.24 29.12
N PRO A 37 -0.32 -3.95 29.46
CA PRO A 37 -0.86 -3.59 30.74
C PRO A 37 -2.37 -3.81 30.77
N ALA A 38 -2.83 -4.54 31.76
CA ALA A 38 -4.25 -4.83 31.98
C ALA A 38 -5.12 -3.57 32.07
N HIS A 39 -4.54 -2.39 32.37
CA HIS A 39 -5.29 -1.13 32.39
C HIS A 39 -5.78 -0.70 31.00
N LEU A 40 -5.20 -1.16 29.90
CA LEU A 40 -5.71 -0.88 28.55
C LEU A 40 -7.11 -1.45 28.32
N VAL A 41 -7.44 -2.53 29.01
CA VAL A 41 -8.79 -3.12 29.02
C VAL A 41 -9.84 -2.12 29.55
N SER A 42 -9.47 -1.27 30.49
CA SER A 42 -10.41 -0.25 31.01
C SER A 42 -10.72 0.86 30.00
N LEU A 43 -9.96 0.96 28.90
CA LEU A 43 -10.11 1.98 27.87
C LEU A 43 -10.82 1.47 26.60
N CYS A 44 -11.19 0.19 26.54
CA CYS A 44 -11.65 -0.54 25.35
C CYS A 44 -12.69 0.19 24.48
N ASP A 45 -13.66 0.86 25.10
CA ASP A 45 -14.79 1.48 24.37
C ASP A 45 -14.45 2.83 23.70
N ASN A 46 -13.26 3.37 23.94
CA ASN A 46 -12.86 4.71 23.48
C ASN A 46 -11.65 4.73 22.56
N VAL A 47 -10.94 3.61 22.44
CA VAL A 47 -9.73 3.50 21.64
C VAL A 47 -10.11 3.21 20.19
N HIS A 48 -9.90 4.19 19.31
CA HIS A 48 -10.20 4.05 17.88
C HIS A 48 -8.94 3.83 17.04
N SER A 49 -7.77 4.14 17.58
CA SER A 49 -6.48 3.96 16.93
C SER A 49 -5.48 3.43 17.95
N LEU A 50 -4.73 2.41 17.55
CA LEU A 50 -3.66 1.79 18.33
C LEU A 50 -2.39 1.70 17.48
N GLU A 51 -1.25 2.05 18.06
CA GLU A 51 0.06 1.93 17.45
C GLU A 51 1.00 1.25 18.44
N THR A 52 1.68 0.18 18.01
CA THR A 52 2.53 -0.67 18.84
C THR A 52 3.84 -0.97 18.12
N HIS A 53 4.96 -0.94 18.83
CA HIS A 53 6.29 -1.25 18.28
C HIS A 53 6.93 -2.44 18.99
N ASN A 54 7.84 -3.14 18.32
CA ASN A 54 8.62 -4.28 18.83
C ASN A 54 7.77 -5.30 19.58
N TYR A 55 6.62 -5.63 19.00
CA TYR A 55 5.65 -6.46 19.67
C TYR A 55 6.10 -7.92 19.72
N ASN A 56 6.39 -8.41 20.94
CA ASN A 56 6.66 -9.83 21.16
C ASN A 56 5.33 -10.59 21.44
N PRO A 57 4.89 -11.48 20.55
CA PRO A 57 3.61 -12.17 20.64
C PRO A 57 3.55 -13.34 21.63
N ASP A 58 4.60 -13.59 22.43
CA ASP A 58 4.81 -14.77 23.29
C ASP A 58 3.74 -14.98 24.41
N SER A 59 2.49 -15.22 24.01
CA SER A 59 1.43 -16.00 24.69
C SER A 59 0.35 -15.31 25.54
N GLY A 60 0.29 -13.97 25.66
CA GLY A 60 -0.80 -13.36 26.47
C GLY A 60 -1.32 -12.00 26.02
N GLY A 61 -0.45 -11.09 25.59
CA GLY A 61 -0.84 -9.71 25.32
C GLY A 61 -1.82 -9.57 24.15
N PHE A 62 -1.70 -10.43 23.13
CA PHE A 62 -2.43 -10.24 21.88
C PHE A 62 -3.92 -10.56 22.04
N CYS A 63 -4.25 -11.54 22.89
CA CYS A 63 -5.64 -11.86 23.24
C CYS A 63 -6.39 -10.66 23.85
N MET A 64 -5.67 -9.76 24.53
CA MET A 64 -6.27 -8.55 25.14
C MET A 64 -6.67 -7.52 24.08
N LEU A 65 -6.02 -7.51 22.91
CA LEU A 65 -6.42 -6.65 21.79
C LEU A 65 -7.83 -6.97 21.33
N GLY A 66 -8.25 -8.22 21.46
CA GLY A 66 -9.61 -8.67 21.14
C GLY A 66 -10.71 -7.96 21.92
N GLN A 67 -10.37 -7.20 22.96
CA GLN A 67 -11.32 -6.43 23.76
C GLN A 67 -11.52 -5.00 23.24
N LEU A 68 -10.68 -4.52 22.33
CA LEU A 68 -10.74 -3.17 21.75
C LEU A 68 -11.78 -3.09 20.61
N SER A 69 -13.05 -3.35 20.92
CA SER A 69 -14.13 -3.45 19.93
C SER A 69 -14.44 -2.15 19.15
N ALA A 70 -13.94 -1.00 19.62
CA ALA A 70 -14.06 0.29 18.94
C ALA A 70 -12.87 0.61 18.01
N LEU A 71 -11.87 -0.28 17.93
CA LEU A 71 -10.63 -0.04 17.21
C LEU A 71 -10.86 0.01 15.70
N ARG A 72 -10.55 1.15 15.09
CA ARG A 72 -10.70 1.38 13.64
C ARG A 72 -9.39 1.38 12.89
N ARG A 73 -8.32 1.83 13.54
CA ARG A 73 -6.97 1.88 12.99
C ARG A 73 -6.02 1.10 13.87
N MET A 74 -5.18 0.27 13.26
CA MET A 74 -4.15 -0.47 13.96
C MET A 74 -2.83 -0.37 13.20
N ARG A 75 -1.77 0.01 13.90
CA ARG A 75 -0.41 -0.03 13.40
C ARG A 75 0.44 -0.91 14.30
N ILE A 76 1.09 -1.91 13.74
CA ILE A 76 1.92 -2.84 14.48
C ILE A 76 3.28 -2.89 13.80
N ALA A 77 4.36 -2.68 14.55
CA ALA A 77 5.71 -2.76 14.06
C ALA A 77 6.52 -3.79 14.83
N GLY A 78 7.41 -4.48 14.12
CA GLY A 78 8.30 -5.46 14.71
C GLY A 78 7.57 -6.71 15.20
N ILE A 79 6.58 -7.20 14.45
CA ILE A 79 5.95 -8.49 14.75
C ILE A 79 6.97 -9.59 14.49
N ALA A 80 7.54 -10.15 15.55
CA ALA A 80 8.25 -11.43 15.48
C ALA A 80 7.25 -12.52 15.07
N PRO A 81 7.68 -13.59 14.36
CA PRO A 81 6.78 -14.63 13.84
C PRO A 81 5.91 -15.16 14.99
N PRO A 82 4.63 -14.72 15.08
CA PRO A 82 3.78 -15.10 16.18
C PRO A 82 3.38 -16.56 15.99
N ASP A 83 2.79 -17.15 17.03
CA ASP A 83 1.78 -18.16 16.75
C ASP A 83 0.69 -17.48 15.91
N ARG A 84 0.76 -17.69 14.59
CA ARG A 84 -0.19 -17.20 13.58
C ARG A 84 -1.63 -17.39 14.04
N SER A 85 -1.92 -18.47 14.76
CA SER A 85 -3.25 -18.79 15.27
C SER A 85 -3.73 -17.77 16.30
N ILE A 86 -2.88 -17.39 17.26
CA ILE A 86 -3.21 -16.41 18.31
C ILE A 86 -3.40 -15.02 17.69
N PHE A 87 -2.53 -14.67 16.75
CA PHE A 87 -2.62 -13.41 16.01
C PHE A 87 -3.97 -13.30 15.29
N LEU A 88 -4.26 -14.27 14.42
CA LEU A 88 -5.49 -14.31 13.64
C LEU A 88 -6.75 -14.44 14.53
N TYR A 89 -6.67 -15.17 15.63
CA TYR A 89 -7.76 -15.27 16.59
C TYR A 89 -8.10 -13.90 17.19
N SER A 90 -7.10 -13.14 17.62
CA SER A 90 -7.33 -11.82 18.22
C SER A 90 -7.80 -10.82 17.17
N PHE A 91 -7.24 -10.87 15.95
CA PHE A 91 -7.73 -10.09 14.81
C PHE A 91 -9.21 -10.34 14.52
N SER A 92 -9.67 -11.60 14.60
CA SER A 92 -11.09 -11.93 14.37
C SER A 92 -12.05 -11.29 15.37
N ARG A 93 -11.56 -10.94 16.57
CA ARG A 93 -12.37 -10.28 17.62
C ARG A 93 -12.58 -8.79 17.35
N ILE A 94 -11.61 -8.13 16.71
CA ILE A 94 -11.65 -6.69 16.38
C ILE A 94 -11.90 -6.42 14.91
N GLY A 95 -11.90 -7.44 14.05
CA GLY A 95 -11.90 -7.25 12.62
C GLY A 95 -13.17 -6.59 12.08
N ALA A 96 -14.30 -6.70 12.78
CA ALA A 96 -15.54 -6.00 12.42
C ALA A 96 -15.46 -4.47 12.64
N SER A 97 -14.53 -3.95 13.44
CA SER A 97 -14.36 -2.51 13.65
C SER A 97 -13.20 -1.92 12.87
N LEU A 98 -12.24 -2.75 12.44
CA LEU A 98 -11.04 -2.32 11.73
C LEU A 98 -11.33 -1.85 10.29
N HIS A 99 -10.77 -0.70 9.95
CA HIS A 99 -10.84 -0.09 8.62
C HIS A 99 -9.46 0.18 8.01
N ASP A 100 -8.43 0.32 8.84
CA ASP A 100 -7.08 0.75 8.46
C ASP A 100 -6.06 -0.05 9.27
N VAL A 101 -5.26 -0.89 8.59
CA VAL A 101 -4.25 -1.75 9.22
C VAL A 101 -2.91 -1.53 8.55
N GLU A 102 -1.89 -1.28 9.36
CA GLU A 102 -0.50 -1.19 8.95
C GLU A 102 0.34 -2.17 9.77
N MET A 103 1.12 -3.02 9.12
CA MET A 103 1.93 -4.05 9.78
C MET A 103 3.35 -4.07 9.22
N LEU A 104 4.34 -3.75 10.06
CA LEU A 104 5.75 -3.97 9.80
C LEU A 104 6.16 -5.31 10.42
N LEU A 105 6.31 -6.32 9.59
CA LEU A 105 6.67 -7.68 9.98
C LEU A 105 8.19 -7.80 10.16
N ILE A 106 8.64 -8.71 11.02
CA ILE A 106 10.05 -9.11 11.03
C ILE A 106 10.22 -10.19 9.95
N GLY A 107 11.30 -10.08 9.16
CA GLY A 107 11.60 -11.00 8.07
C GLY A 107 11.46 -12.49 8.48
N GLY A 108 10.79 -13.27 7.63
CA GLY A 108 10.46 -14.68 7.89
C GLY A 108 9.10 -14.89 8.58
N THR A 109 8.38 -13.84 8.94
CA THR A 109 7.00 -13.95 9.43
C THR A 109 6.06 -14.33 8.29
N MET A 110 5.47 -15.53 8.39
CA MET A 110 4.50 -16.04 7.42
C MET A 110 3.11 -15.55 7.79
N LEU A 111 2.64 -14.48 7.15
CA LEU A 111 1.33 -13.89 7.39
C LEU A 111 0.58 -13.69 6.08
N ASN A 112 -0.37 -14.58 5.82
CA ASN A 112 -1.22 -14.47 4.64
C ASN A 112 -2.17 -13.27 4.76
N VAL A 113 -1.99 -12.28 3.88
CA VAL A 113 -2.83 -11.08 3.78
C VAL A 113 -4.32 -11.41 3.72
N ARG A 114 -4.69 -12.50 3.04
CA ARG A 114 -6.07 -12.96 2.94
C ARG A 114 -6.67 -13.32 4.29
N ASP A 115 -5.92 -13.98 5.17
CA ASP A 115 -6.44 -14.39 6.47
C ASP A 115 -6.90 -13.17 7.29
N ILE A 116 -6.20 -12.05 7.12
CA ILE A 116 -6.53 -10.77 7.74
C ILE A 116 -7.80 -10.22 7.12
N MET A 117 -7.86 -10.17 5.79
CA MET A 117 -9.02 -9.66 5.06
C MET A 117 -10.31 -10.44 5.36
N GLU A 118 -10.25 -11.78 5.42
CA GLU A 118 -11.40 -12.63 5.73
C GLU A 118 -11.94 -12.39 7.16
N ARG A 119 -11.07 -11.91 8.06
CA ARG A 119 -11.42 -11.59 9.45
C ARG A 119 -11.82 -10.12 9.63
N CYS A 120 -11.44 -9.25 8.69
CA CYS A 120 -11.68 -7.81 8.72
C CYS A 120 -12.59 -7.38 7.55
N PRO A 121 -13.91 -7.68 7.59
CA PRO A 121 -14.81 -7.45 6.46
C PRO A 121 -15.03 -5.97 6.09
N HIS A 122 -14.62 -5.05 6.96
CA HIS A 122 -14.72 -3.61 6.74
C HIS A 122 -13.37 -2.93 6.45
N LEU A 123 -12.30 -3.73 6.29
CA LEU A 123 -10.97 -3.22 6.03
C LEU A 123 -10.93 -2.53 4.67
N SER A 124 -10.52 -1.26 4.69
CA SER A 124 -10.45 -0.38 3.52
C SER A 124 -9.03 -0.05 3.11
N ARG A 125 -8.09 -0.04 4.07
CA ARG A 125 -6.66 0.15 3.84
C ARG A 125 -5.88 -0.95 4.54
N LEU A 126 -4.98 -1.58 3.79
CA LEU A 126 -4.01 -2.52 4.31
C LEU A 126 -2.61 -2.11 3.80
N VAL A 127 -1.68 -2.01 4.73
CA VAL A 127 -0.27 -1.75 4.48
C VAL A 127 0.53 -2.83 5.17
N THR A 128 1.44 -3.47 4.45
CA THR A 128 2.29 -4.51 5.00
C THR A 128 3.71 -4.34 4.52
N PHE A 129 4.68 -4.51 5.42
CA PHE A 129 6.10 -4.46 5.14
C PHE A 129 6.75 -5.81 5.45
N ASP A 130 7.77 -6.18 4.67
CA ASP A 130 8.56 -7.40 4.84
C ASP A 130 7.73 -8.70 4.68
N VAL A 131 6.78 -8.70 3.74
CA VAL A 131 5.92 -9.86 3.44
C VAL A 131 6.58 -10.76 2.41
N THR A 132 6.45 -12.08 2.53
CA THR A 132 6.91 -12.99 1.48
C THR A 132 5.94 -13.01 0.29
N SER A 133 6.43 -13.21 -0.94
CA SER A 133 5.51 -13.30 -2.09
C SER A 133 4.56 -14.50 -1.94
N ALA A 134 5.02 -15.59 -1.35
CA ALA A 134 4.21 -16.78 -1.06
C ALA A 134 3.01 -16.47 -0.15
N ASP A 135 3.13 -15.49 0.76
CA ASP A 135 2.02 -15.03 1.59
C ASP A 135 0.99 -14.21 0.80
N LEU A 136 1.42 -13.55 -0.28
CA LEU A 136 0.52 -12.90 -1.25
C LEU A 136 -0.19 -13.93 -2.13
N LEU A 137 0.47 -15.05 -2.46
CA LEU A 137 -0.05 -16.08 -3.37
C LEU A 137 -0.75 -17.25 -2.70
N SER A 138 -0.57 -17.48 -1.40
CA SER A 138 -1.44 -18.39 -0.67
C SER A 138 -2.88 -17.86 -0.62
N ALA A 139 -3.06 -16.56 -0.90
CA ALA A 139 -4.34 -15.97 -1.27
C ALA A 139 -4.80 -16.28 -2.71
N LEU A 140 -3.99 -16.92 -3.55
CA LEU A 140 -4.36 -17.39 -4.87
C LEU A 140 -4.44 -18.91 -4.80
N HIS A 141 -5.59 -19.41 -4.34
CA HIS A 141 -5.89 -20.83 -4.45
C HIS A 141 -5.60 -21.27 -5.90
N PRO A 142 -5.16 -22.51 -6.16
CA PRO A 142 -5.02 -23.03 -7.54
C PRO A 142 -6.30 -22.90 -8.40
N TYR A 143 -7.41 -22.51 -7.78
CA TYR A 143 -8.69 -22.22 -8.38
C TYR A 143 -9.16 -20.82 -7.94
N PRO A 144 -8.64 -19.73 -8.53
CA PRO A 144 -8.98 -18.36 -8.13
C PRO A 144 -10.48 -18.04 -8.29
N TYR A 145 -11.18 -18.74 -9.18
CA TYR A 145 -12.63 -18.62 -9.36
C TYR A 145 -13.45 -19.15 -8.17
N LEU A 146 -12.87 -19.96 -7.28
CA LEU A 146 -13.54 -20.44 -6.06
C LEU A 146 -13.45 -19.43 -4.92
N MET A 147 -12.68 -18.37 -5.10
CA MET A 147 -12.44 -17.38 -4.07
C MET A 147 -13.47 -16.27 -4.11
N ARG A 148 -13.96 -15.89 -2.93
CA ARG A 148 -14.87 -14.76 -2.82
C ARG A 148 -14.07 -13.45 -2.95
N PRO A 149 -14.46 -12.54 -3.86
CA PRO A 149 -13.89 -11.20 -3.90
C PRO A 149 -14.07 -10.49 -2.56
N ILE A 150 -13.12 -9.63 -2.21
CA ILE A 150 -13.16 -8.82 -0.99
C ILE A 150 -13.38 -7.36 -1.41
N PRO A 151 -14.64 -6.88 -1.42
CA PRO A 151 -15.01 -5.60 -2.04
C PRO A 151 -14.74 -4.38 -1.16
N SER A 152 -14.28 -4.54 0.08
CA SER A 152 -14.07 -3.40 0.98
C SER A 152 -12.72 -2.71 0.78
N LEU A 153 -11.73 -3.41 0.24
CA LEU A 153 -10.35 -2.94 0.18
C LEU A 153 -10.18 -1.89 -0.93
N ALA A 154 -9.92 -0.65 -0.54
CA ALA A 154 -9.68 0.47 -1.44
C ALA A 154 -8.17 0.74 -1.62
N THR A 155 -7.36 0.43 -0.61
CA THR A 155 -5.92 0.66 -0.64
C THR A 155 -5.15 -0.57 -0.18
N LEU A 156 -4.21 -1.01 -1.01
CA LEU A 156 -3.26 -2.06 -0.68
C LEU A 156 -1.84 -1.59 -0.97
N GLU A 157 -0.98 -1.75 0.02
CA GLU A 157 0.42 -1.35 -0.04
C GLU A 157 1.29 -2.49 0.47
N LEU A 158 2.14 -3.00 -0.42
CA LEU A 158 3.04 -4.13 -0.16
C LEU A 158 4.48 -3.63 -0.29
N ASP A 159 5.11 -3.38 0.85
CA ASP A 159 6.50 -2.93 1.01
C ASP A 159 7.44 -4.11 1.28
N ALA A 160 8.69 -3.98 0.86
CA ALA A 160 9.79 -4.88 1.13
C ALA A 160 9.41 -6.36 0.88
N VAL A 161 8.69 -6.62 -0.21
CA VAL A 161 8.30 -7.99 -0.57
C VAL A 161 9.57 -8.83 -0.77
N ALA A 162 9.69 -9.94 -0.04
CA ALA A 162 10.91 -10.73 0.00
C ALA A 162 11.28 -11.36 -1.36
N ASP A 163 10.27 -11.69 -2.18
CA ASP A 163 10.47 -12.16 -3.55
C ASP A 163 9.81 -11.21 -4.56
N PRO A 164 10.38 -11.08 -5.77
CA PRO A 164 9.77 -10.34 -6.87
C PRO A 164 8.30 -10.70 -7.12
N VAL A 165 7.42 -9.70 -7.07
CA VAL A 165 6.02 -9.88 -7.49
C VAL A 165 5.96 -10.01 -9.01
N THR A 166 5.39 -11.10 -9.53
CA THR A 166 5.24 -11.34 -10.98
C THR A 166 3.93 -10.77 -11.53
N HIS A 167 3.85 -10.50 -12.84
CA HIS A 167 2.63 -9.96 -13.46
C HIS A 167 1.38 -10.82 -13.19
N GLN A 168 1.50 -12.16 -13.21
CA GLN A 168 0.37 -13.05 -12.94
C GLN A 168 -0.16 -12.87 -11.52
N GLN A 169 0.74 -12.64 -10.57
CA GLN A 169 0.40 -12.41 -9.17
C GLN A 169 -0.31 -11.07 -9.00
N VAL A 170 0.18 -10.01 -9.66
CA VAL A 170 -0.47 -8.69 -9.66
C VAL A 170 -1.87 -8.76 -10.26
N LEU A 171 -2.02 -9.37 -11.44
CA LEU A 171 -3.33 -9.55 -12.07
C LEU A 171 -4.27 -10.35 -11.16
N SER A 172 -3.79 -11.43 -10.58
CA SER A 172 -4.62 -12.26 -9.70
C SER A 172 -5.01 -11.50 -8.43
N LEU A 173 -4.08 -10.80 -7.77
CA LEU A 173 -4.34 -9.95 -6.61
C LEU A 173 -5.48 -9.00 -6.92
N LEU A 174 -5.35 -8.29 -8.03
CA LEU A 174 -6.32 -7.28 -8.37
C LEU A 174 -7.71 -7.93 -8.63
N GLN A 175 -7.80 -9.15 -9.19
CA GLN A 175 -9.09 -9.82 -9.49
C GLN A 175 -9.89 -10.08 -8.20
N HIS A 176 -9.19 -10.25 -7.08
CA HIS A 176 -9.79 -10.49 -5.78
C HIS A 176 -10.22 -9.21 -5.07
N TYR A 177 -9.69 -8.05 -5.47
CA TYR A 177 -9.96 -6.74 -4.87
C TYR A 177 -10.60 -5.78 -5.89
N PRO A 178 -11.85 -6.02 -6.31
CA PRO A 178 -12.50 -5.25 -7.39
C PRO A 178 -12.74 -3.77 -7.05
N SER A 179 -12.69 -3.41 -5.77
CA SER A 179 -12.88 -2.05 -5.28
C SER A 179 -11.56 -1.31 -5.02
N LEU A 180 -10.43 -1.92 -5.37
CA LEU A 180 -9.12 -1.34 -5.17
C LEU A 180 -8.96 -0.06 -6.01
N GLN A 181 -8.62 1.03 -5.33
CA GLN A 181 -8.37 2.36 -5.91
C GLN A 181 -6.89 2.71 -5.88
N THR A 182 -6.14 2.19 -4.90
CA THR A 182 -4.72 2.43 -4.73
C THR A 182 -3.98 1.12 -4.57
N LEU A 183 -2.99 0.91 -5.43
CA LEU A 183 -2.07 -0.22 -5.35
C LEU A 183 -0.64 0.31 -5.29
N THR A 184 0.11 -0.11 -4.28
CA THR A 184 1.54 0.14 -4.15
C THR A 184 2.28 -1.19 -4.03
N LEU A 185 3.25 -1.45 -4.91
CA LEU A 185 4.04 -2.69 -4.94
C LEU A 185 5.54 -2.39 -4.98
N TYR A 186 6.28 -2.89 -3.99
CA TYR A 186 7.72 -2.68 -3.91
C TYR A 186 8.42 -3.76 -3.05
N PRO A 187 9.48 -4.41 -3.57
CA PRO A 187 9.95 -4.31 -4.94
C PRO A 187 9.02 -5.06 -5.93
N CYS A 188 8.80 -4.49 -7.11
CA CYS A 188 8.13 -5.13 -8.25
C CYS A 188 9.05 -5.06 -9.46
N TYR A 189 9.38 -6.20 -10.07
CA TYR A 189 10.35 -6.28 -11.19
C TYR A 189 9.69 -6.72 -12.51
N ASP A 190 8.37 -6.63 -12.64
CA ASP A 190 7.63 -7.10 -13.81
C ASP A 190 6.62 -6.05 -14.28
N SER A 191 6.91 -5.34 -15.37
CA SER A 191 6.02 -4.32 -15.95
C SER A 191 4.90 -4.89 -16.83
N ARG A 192 4.93 -6.19 -17.16
CA ARG A 192 4.07 -6.78 -18.21
C ARG A 192 2.58 -6.76 -17.89
N PHE A 193 2.19 -6.52 -16.64
CA PHE A 193 0.78 -6.37 -16.28
C PHE A 193 0.21 -4.98 -16.62
N LEU A 194 1.07 -3.95 -16.78
CA LEU A 194 0.64 -2.57 -16.98
C LEU A 194 -0.33 -2.40 -18.17
N PRO A 195 -0.09 -3.00 -19.35
CA PRO A 195 -1.01 -2.87 -20.49
C PRO A 195 -2.40 -3.46 -20.21
N PHE A 196 -2.51 -4.41 -19.28
CA PHE A 196 -3.74 -5.17 -19.00
C PHE A 196 -4.55 -4.61 -17.83
N LEU A 197 -4.07 -3.56 -17.15
CA LEU A 197 -4.75 -3.00 -15.97
C LEU A 197 -6.20 -2.61 -16.24
N HIS A 198 -6.45 -1.95 -17.37
CA HIS A 198 -7.79 -1.49 -17.76
C HIS A 198 -8.82 -2.61 -17.91
N GLN A 199 -8.39 -3.81 -18.34
CA GLN A 199 -9.30 -4.94 -18.62
C GLN A 199 -9.87 -5.51 -17.32
N HIS A 200 -9.13 -5.37 -16.25
CA HIS A 200 -9.43 -6.05 -15.02
C HIS A 200 -9.83 -5.07 -13.89
N TYR A 201 -9.40 -3.79 -13.91
CA TYR A 201 -9.59 -2.84 -12.79
C TYR A 201 -10.02 -1.43 -13.20
N PRO A 202 -11.30 -1.24 -13.55
CA PRO A 202 -11.82 0.10 -13.85
C PRO A 202 -11.83 1.06 -12.65
N SER A 203 -11.69 0.54 -11.42
CA SER A 203 -11.69 1.33 -10.18
C SER A 203 -10.31 1.84 -9.76
N LEU A 204 -9.23 1.29 -10.33
CA LEU A 204 -7.86 1.63 -9.92
C LEU A 204 -7.54 3.06 -10.37
N GLN A 205 -7.19 3.93 -9.43
CA GLN A 205 -6.90 5.35 -9.67
C GLN A 205 -5.42 5.69 -9.47
N LEU A 206 -4.75 5.04 -8.52
CA LEU A 206 -3.34 5.26 -8.21
C LEU A 206 -2.60 3.93 -8.27
N LEU A 207 -1.57 3.88 -9.11
CA LEU A 207 -0.62 2.79 -9.15
C LEU A 207 0.78 3.31 -8.84
N ILE A 208 1.43 2.67 -7.88
CA ILE A 208 2.84 2.92 -7.55
C ILE A 208 3.58 1.59 -7.64
N ILE A 209 4.58 1.53 -8.53
CA ILE A 209 5.49 0.39 -8.63
C ILE A 209 6.94 0.88 -8.59
N ASN A 210 7.76 0.19 -7.82
CA ASN A 210 9.17 0.49 -7.66
C ASN A 210 9.99 -0.81 -7.58
N THR A 211 11.20 -0.81 -8.14
CA THR A 211 12.17 -1.91 -8.01
C THR A 211 12.99 -1.84 -6.73
N GLN A 212 12.96 -0.70 -6.02
CA GLN A 212 13.62 -0.53 -4.72
C GLN A 212 12.93 -1.35 -3.64
N THR A 213 13.72 -1.82 -2.67
CA THR A 213 13.22 -2.57 -1.51
C THR A 213 12.54 -1.70 -0.46
N SER A 214 12.71 -0.38 -0.52
CA SER A 214 12.06 0.56 0.39
C SER A 214 11.96 1.94 -0.24
N MET A 215 10.84 2.63 -0.03
CA MET A 215 10.71 4.05 -0.36
C MET A 215 10.97 4.91 0.88
N LEU A 216 11.98 5.77 0.81
CA LEU A 216 12.26 6.76 1.87
C LEU A 216 11.07 7.72 2.07
N VAL A 217 10.33 8.03 1.00
CA VAL A 217 9.11 8.84 1.03
C VAL A 217 8.17 8.34 -0.09
N PRO A 218 7.01 7.75 0.23
CA PRO A 218 6.03 7.43 -0.81
C PRO A 218 5.50 8.72 -1.45
N PRO A 219 5.18 8.72 -2.75
CA PRO A 219 4.50 9.84 -3.40
C PRO A 219 3.24 10.15 -2.61
N GLN A 220 3.01 11.42 -2.25
CA GLN A 220 1.78 11.79 -1.57
C GLN A 220 0.61 11.47 -2.50
N PRO A 221 -0.34 10.60 -2.09
CA PRO A 221 -1.51 10.33 -2.91
C PRO A 221 -2.22 11.66 -3.16
N LEU A 222 -2.48 11.97 -4.43
CA LEU A 222 -3.31 13.12 -4.77
C LEU A 222 -4.61 12.97 -3.99
N GLN A 223 -4.99 14.01 -3.23
CA GLN A 223 -6.22 13.98 -2.41
C GLN A 223 -7.44 13.95 -3.32
N HIS A 224 -7.80 12.77 -3.80
CA HIS A 224 -8.88 12.59 -4.75
C HIS A 224 -10.19 12.38 -3.99
N LYS A 225 -10.97 13.46 -3.89
CA LYS A 225 -12.30 13.47 -3.26
C LYS A 225 -13.42 12.89 -4.15
N VAL A 226 -13.12 12.47 -5.37
CA VAL A 226 -14.13 12.07 -6.36
C VAL A 226 -13.86 10.65 -6.85
N ASN A 227 -14.85 9.78 -6.66
CA ASN A 227 -14.86 8.42 -7.16
C ASN A 227 -14.98 8.44 -8.69
N ARG A 228 -13.85 8.60 -9.38
CA ARG A 228 -13.75 8.56 -10.85
C ARG A 228 -13.21 7.20 -11.27
N HIS A 229 -13.62 6.76 -12.45
CA HIS A 229 -13.12 5.53 -13.05
C HIS A 229 -11.81 5.79 -13.81
N GLY A 230 -10.97 4.76 -13.90
CA GLY A 230 -9.71 4.78 -14.63
C GLY A 230 -8.50 5.27 -13.84
N LEU A 231 -7.33 4.93 -14.36
CA LEU A 231 -6.04 5.29 -13.78
C LEU A 231 -5.80 6.79 -13.92
N ARG A 232 -5.53 7.46 -12.80
CA ARG A 232 -5.31 8.92 -12.72
C ARG A 232 -3.89 9.27 -12.39
N SER A 233 -3.23 8.45 -11.59
CA SER A 233 -1.84 8.65 -11.21
C SER A 233 -1.06 7.37 -11.37
N ILE A 234 0.07 7.46 -12.06
CA ILE A 234 1.04 6.37 -12.16
C ILE A 234 2.41 6.84 -11.68
N TYR A 235 3.03 6.06 -10.81
CA TYR A 235 4.40 6.22 -10.40
C TYR A 235 5.15 4.92 -10.72
N VAL A 236 6.15 5.02 -11.58
CA VAL A 236 6.99 3.90 -12.00
C VAL A 236 8.43 4.28 -11.80
N GLN A 237 9.16 3.50 -10.99
CA GLN A 237 10.59 3.69 -10.78
C GLN A 237 11.35 2.38 -10.89
N ASP A 238 12.34 2.37 -11.77
CA ASP A 238 13.32 1.28 -11.93
C ASP A 238 14.71 1.84 -11.63
N GLU A 239 15.18 1.58 -10.41
CA GLU A 239 16.49 2.03 -9.93
C GLU A 239 17.64 1.46 -10.76
N ASN A 240 17.53 0.21 -11.19
CA ASN A 240 18.59 -0.45 -11.94
C ASN A 240 18.45 -0.26 -13.45
N THR A 241 17.34 0.31 -13.91
CA THR A 241 17.05 0.57 -15.33
C THR A 241 17.03 -0.68 -16.22
N LEU A 242 16.79 -1.86 -15.64
CA LEU A 242 16.88 -3.15 -16.34
C LEU A 242 15.60 -4.00 -16.19
N ALA A 243 14.67 -3.63 -15.32
CA ALA A 243 13.52 -4.44 -14.97
C ALA A 243 12.28 -4.07 -15.80
N TYR A 244 12.07 -2.78 -16.06
CA TYR A 244 10.84 -2.33 -16.72
C TYR A 244 11.03 -2.12 -18.22
N ASN A 245 10.10 -2.68 -18.98
CA ASN A 245 10.00 -2.39 -20.41
C ASN A 245 9.23 -1.07 -20.60
N ILE A 246 9.87 -0.10 -21.25
CA ILE A 246 9.27 1.20 -21.55
C ILE A 246 8.00 1.06 -22.42
N ASP A 247 7.94 0.06 -23.29
CA ASP A 247 6.79 -0.19 -24.17
C ASP A 247 5.54 -0.55 -23.34
N ASP A 248 5.70 -1.29 -22.23
CA ASP A 248 4.60 -1.65 -21.33
C ASP A 248 4.01 -0.39 -20.64
N ILE A 249 4.90 0.51 -20.21
CA ILE A 249 4.53 1.77 -19.55
C ILE A 249 3.83 2.69 -20.55
N HIS A 250 4.42 2.84 -21.74
CA HIS A 250 3.87 3.62 -22.84
C HIS A 250 2.46 3.13 -23.23
N GLN A 251 2.29 1.83 -23.40
CA GLN A 251 0.99 1.23 -23.71
C GLN A 251 -0.03 1.45 -22.60
N CYS A 252 0.38 1.40 -21.33
CA CYS A 252 -0.47 1.74 -20.19
C CYS A 252 -0.91 3.21 -20.23
N MET A 253 0.01 4.14 -20.52
CA MET A 253 -0.31 5.56 -20.64
C MET A 253 -1.27 5.85 -21.81
N ILE A 254 -1.08 5.21 -22.97
CA ILE A 254 -2.03 5.29 -24.10
C ILE A 254 -3.42 4.81 -23.68
N THR A 255 -3.47 3.66 -23.01
CA THR A 255 -4.73 3.04 -22.58
C THR A 255 -5.50 3.94 -21.61
N HIS A 256 -4.79 4.68 -20.77
CA HIS A 256 -5.37 5.57 -19.76
C HIS A 256 -5.28 7.06 -20.12
N CYS A 257 -5.05 7.39 -21.39
CA CYS A 257 -4.75 8.76 -21.82
C CYS A 257 -5.85 9.77 -21.46
N ALA A 258 -7.11 9.33 -21.48
CA ALA A 258 -8.27 10.18 -21.16
C ALA A 258 -8.45 10.45 -19.66
N THR A 259 -7.85 9.65 -18.78
CA THR A 259 -8.04 9.74 -17.31
C THR A 259 -6.77 10.10 -16.55
N LEU A 260 -5.60 9.92 -17.15
CA LEU A 260 -4.31 10.13 -16.51
C LEU A 260 -4.07 11.63 -16.25
N GLU A 261 -3.87 11.97 -14.99
CA GLU A 261 -3.64 13.32 -14.49
C GLU A 261 -2.20 13.53 -14.02
N SER A 262 -1.57 12.48 -13.50
CA SER A 262 -0.18 12.52 -13.02
C SER A 262 0.59 11.29 -13.49
N ALA A 263 1.79 11.49 -14.01
CA ALA A 263 2.72 10.41 -14.31
C ALA A 263 4.13 10.77 -13.86
N THR A 264 4.74 9.90 -13.08
CA THR A 264 6.17 9.95 -12.76
C THR A 264 6.79 8.65 -13.25
N VAL A 265 7.72 8.74 -14.20
CA VAL A 265 8.35 7.58 -14.82
C VAL A 265 9.85 7.78 -14.76
N ILE A 266 10.48 6.97 -13.92
CA ILE A 266 11.92 6.96 -13.64
C ILE A 266 12.43 5.60 -14.08
N VAL A 267 12.58 5.38 -15.39
CA VAL A 267 13.05 4.12 -15.95
C VAL A 267 14.15 4.43 -16.97
N GLY A 268 15.13 3.55 -17.10
CA GLY A 268 16.11 3.73 -18.18
C GLY A 268 15.60 3.23 -19.51
N THR A 269 16.21 3.76 -20.57
CA THR A 269 15.93 3.37 -21.95
C THR A 269 16.65 2.05 -22.21
N LEU A 270 15.97 0.92 -21.98
CA LEU A 270 16.53 -0.41 -22.25
C LEU A 270 16.78 -0.69 -23.74
N ASN A 271 16.34 0.19 -24.64
CA ASN A 271 16.50 -0.01 -26.08
C ASN A 271 17.01 1.27 -26.74
N GLU A 272 18.13 1.14 -27.45
CA GLU A 272 18.53 2.02 -28.56
C GLU A 272 17.46 1.88 -29.67
N TYR A 273 16.26 2.43 -29.46
CA TYR A 273 15.23 2.42 -30.50
C TYR A 273 15.54 3.47 -31.57
N PRO A 274 15.56 3.11 -32.87
CA PRO A 274 15.93 4.03 -33.93
C PRO A 274 14.84 5.04 -34.33
N ASP A 275 13.60 4.91 -33.84
CA ASP A 275 12.51 5.82 -34.16
C ASP A 275 11.68 6.21 -32.92
N PRO A 276 11.37 7.51 -32.73
CA PRO A 276 10.50 7.95 -31.64
C PRO A 276 9.07 7.43 -31.85
N PRO A 277 8.44 6.81 -30.84
CA PRO A 277 7.04 6.41 -30.93
C PRO A 277 6.11 7.63 -31.13
N PRO A 278 4.89 7.40 -31.64
CA PRO A 278 3.97 8.47 -31.96
C PRO A 278 3.58 9.30 -30.73
N ALA A 279 3.42 10.60 -30.92
CA ALA A 279 3.01 11.51 -29.87
C ALA A 279 1.66 11.09 -29.25
N ILE A 280 1.60 11.03 -27.92
CA ILE A 280 0.39 10.70 -27.17
C ILE A 280 -0.29 11.99 -26.72
N GLN A 281 -1.61 12.06 -26.89
CA GLN A 281 -2.42 13.14 -26.30
C GLN A 281 -2.90 12.73 -24.91
N LEU A 282 -2.50 13.48 -23.88
CA LEU A 282 -2.87 13.24 -22.50
C LEU A 282 -3.67 14.45 -21.96
N PRO A 283 -4.94 14.62 -22.35
CA PRO A 283 -5.71 15.85 -22.15
C PRO A 283 -5.96 16.23 -20.68
N GLN A 284 -5.84 15.29 -19.75
CA GLN A 284 -6.03 15.54 -18.31
C GLN A 284 -4.71 15.66 -17.53
N LEU A 285 -3.57 15.42 -18.18
CA LEU A 285 -2.27 15.35 -17.51
C LEU A 285 -1.82 16.75 -17.07
N CYS A 286 -1.70 16.93 -15.76
CA CYS A 286 -1.23 18.17 -15.14
C CYS A 286 0.14 18.02 -14.49
N HIS A 287 0.54 16.80 -14.15
CA HIS A 287 1.86 16.49 -13.62
C HIS A 287 2.55 15.43 -14.47
N LEU A 288 3.74 15.75 -14.95
CA LEU A 288 4.59 14.82 -15.67
C LEU A 288 6.03 14.98 -15.18
N CYS A 289 6.61 13.89 -14.69
CA CYS A 289 7.97 13.86 -14.20
C CYS A 289 8.75 12.74 -14.88
N PHE A 290 9.79 13.12 -15.62
CA PHE A 290 10.82 12.25 -16.16
C PHE A 290 12.16 12.82 -15.68
N PRO A 291 12.69 12.37 -14.54
CA PRO A 291 14.02 12.81 -14.14
C PRO A 291 15.01 12.31 -15.20
N LEU A 292 15.66 13.26 -15.86
CA LEU A 292 16.76 12.99 -16.77
C LEU A 292 17.94 12.54 -15.91
N SER A 293 18.13 11.22 -15.77
CA SER A 293 19.20 10.67 -14.97
C SER A 293 20.58 10.88 -15.59
N GLU A 294 20.68 11.14 -16.91
CA GLU A 294 21.94 11.47 -17.57
C GLU A 294 21.79 12.49 -18.72
N PRO A 295 22.72 13.45 -18.88
CA PRO A 295 22.66 14.50 -19.91
C PRO A 295 22.79 13.98 -21.35
N HIS A 296 23.02 12.68 -21.58
CA HIS A 296 23.24 12.08 -22.90
C HIS A 296 22.03 11.30 -23.46
N VAL A 297 20.96 11.11 -22.69
CA VAL A 297 19.77 10.28 -23.07
C VAL A 297 18.57 11.14 -23.49
N CYS A 298 18.77 12.44 -23.70
CA CYS A 298 17.68 13.43 -23.70
C CYS A 298 16.89 13.58 -25.02
N THR A 299 17.19 12.81 -26.07
CA THR A 299 16.47 12.94 -27.36
C THR A 299 15.13 12.21 -27.39
N ASP A 300 14.90 11.26 -26.49
CA ASP A 300 13.83 10.28 -26.63
C ASP A 300 12.65 10.53 -25.68
N ILE A 301 12.50 11.73 -25.12
CA ILE A 301 11.32 12.08 -24.27
C ILE A 301 10.54 13.26 -24.85
N THR A 302 11.15 14.03 -25.75
CA THR A 302 10.51 15.18 -26.42
C THR A 302 9.30 14.80 -27.26
N TRP A 303 9.15 13.54 -27.70
CA TRP A 303 8.00 13.07 -28.47
C TRP A 303 6.75 12.77 -27.63
N MET A 304 6.86 12.64 -26.31
CA MET A 304 5.73 12.19 -25.48
C MET A 304 4.63 13.23 -25.32
N VAL A 305 4.91 14.53 -25.48
CA VAL A 305 3.96 15.58 -25.12
C VAL A 305 4.03 16.75 -26.06
N ASP A 306 3.13 16.77 -27.05
CA ASP A 306 3.02 17.90 -27.98
C ASP A 306 2.35 19.16 -27.39
N THR A 307 1.82 19.13 -26.15
CA THR A 307 0.87 20.18 -25.72
C THR A 307 0.76 20.51 -24.22
N VAL A 308 1.62 20.00 -23.34
CA VAL A 308 1.56 20.48 -21.93
C VAL A 308 2.38 21.76 -21.83
N SER A 309 1.68 22.89 -21.70
CA SER A 309 2.26 24.13 -21.22
C SER A 309 2.71 23.94 -19.78
N CYS A 310 3.91 23.37 -19.59
CA CYS A 310 4.52 23.14 -18.29
C CYS A 310 4.73 24.49 -17.58
N THR A 311 3.96 24.74 -16.52
CA THR A 311 4.33 25.74 -15.52
C THR A 311 5.42 25.13 -14.65
N SER A 312 6.66 25.59 -14.82
CA SER A 312 7.76 25.26 -13.92
C SER A 312 7.46 25.80 -12.52
N THR A 313 7.47 24.92 -11.52
CA THR A 313 7.52 25.25 -10.08
C THR A 313 8.86 24.86 -9.53
#